data_AF-A0A1Q5DVK3-F1
#
_entry.id   AF-A0A1Q5DVK3-F1
#
_cell.length_a   1.000
_cell.length_b   1.000
_cell.length_c   1.000
_cell.angle_alpha   90.00
_cell.angle_beta   90.00
_cell.angle_gamma   90.00
#
_symmetry.space_group_name_H-M   'P 1'
#
loop_
_entity.id
_entity.type
_entity.pdbx_description
1 polymer ?
#
loop_
_entity_poly.entity_id
_entity_poly.type
_entity_poly.pdbx_seq_one_letter_code
_entity_poly.pdbx_strand_id
1 'polypeptide(L)'
;MSIDESARLEGLLGDPGRVPGRIPWEESAGRIGLELPADYRRLVDVYGSIQFGGDLSIWVPSGRTAHPGYPNGFEGFVHDTAEVAEELELAYEDDPDEIPHPVHPSDRRRVRDGR
;
A
#
# COMPACT_ATOMS: atom_id res chain seq x y z
N MET A 1 -9.65 9.55 -8.29
CA MET A 1 -10.94 8.95 -7.87
C MET A 1 -12.05 9.94 -8.11
N SER A 2 -13.10 9.51 -8.83
CA SER A 2 -14.34 10.30 -8.94
C SER A 2 -15.09 10.29 -7.59
N ILE A 3 -15.96 11.27 -7.34
CA ILE A 3 -16.82 11.30 -6.15
C ILE A 3 -17.66 10.01 -6.05
N ASP A 4 -18.04 9.44 -7.20
CA ASP A 4 -18.84 8.22 -7.31
C ASP A 4 -18.10 6.97 -6.78
N GLU A 5 -16.79 6.86 -7.03
CA GLU A 5 -15.97 5.73 -6.54
C GLU A 5 -15.75 5.78 -5.03
N SER A 6 -15.63 6.99 -4.46
CA SER A 6 -15.46 7.16 -3.01
C SER A 6 -16.71 6.72 -2.26
N ALA A 7 -17.89 7.17 -2.72
CA ALA A 7 -19.18 6.78 -2.14
C ALA A 7 -19.45 5.27 -2.29
N ARG A 8 -19.01 4.67 -3.41
CA ARG A 8 -19.11 3.22 -3.61
C ARG A 8 -18.21 2.45 -2.63
N LEU A 9 -16.97 2.90 -2.43
CA LEU A 9 -16.06 2.31 -1.45
C LEU A 9 -16.63 2.40 -0.04
N GLU A 10 -17.20 3.56 0.33
CA GLU A 10 -17.86 3.74 1.62
C GLU A 10 -19.04 2.78 1.81
N GLY A 11 -19.87 2.58 0.77
CA GLY A 11 -20.96 1.62 0.81
C GLY A 11 -20.51 0.15 0.93
N LEU A 12 -19.31 -0.18 0.44
CA LEU A 12 -18.74 -1.54 0.52
C LEU A 12 -18.02 -1.81 1.84
N LEU A 13 -17.22 -0.86 2.30
CA LEU A 13 -16.39 -1.00 3.50
C LEU A 13 -17.17 -0.67 4.78
N GLY A 14 -18.25 0.11 4.66
CA GLY A 14 -19.05 0.55 5.79
C GLY A 14 -18.36 1.62 6.63
N ASP A 15 -18.86 1.80 7.86
CA ASP A 15 -18.27 2.71 8.84
C ASP A 15 -16.93 2.12 9.36
N PRO A 16 -15.81 2.87 9.27
CA PRO A 16 -14.52 2.42 9.79
C PRO A 16 -14.53 2.11 11.30
N GLY A 17 -15.51 2.62 12.07
CA GLY A 17 -15.71 2.30 13.49
C GLY A 17 -14.59 2.80 14.42
N ARG A 18 -13.56 3.46 13.87
CA ARG A 18 -12.44 4.07 14.59
C ARG A 18 -11.86 5.23 13.78
N VAL A 19 -11.30 6.21 14.50
CA VAL A 19 -10.52 7.29 13.88
C VAL A 19 -9.10 6.79 13.62
N PRO A 20 -8.61 6.81 12.37
CA PRO A 20 -7.24 6.40 12.06
C PRO A 20 -6.19 7.28 12.73
N GLY A 21 -4.99 6.71 12.93
CA GLY A 21 -3.83 7.50 13.32
C GLY A 21 -3.42 8.46 12.19
N ARG A 22 -3.03 9.69 12.55
CA ARG A 22 -2.56 10.67 11.57
C ARG A 22 -1.24 10.21 10.95
N ILE A 23 -1.17 10.25 9.63
CA ILE A 23 0.06 9.99 8.88
C ILE A 23 0.67 11.32 8.42
N PRO A 24 1.97 11.57 8.63
CA PRO A 24 2.63 12.78 8.15
C PRO A 24 2.95 12.65 6.66
N TRP A 25 1.92 12.74 5.81
CA TRP A 25 2.03 12.56 4.36
C TRP A 25 3.05 13.50 3.71
N GLU A 26 3.24 14.69 4.28
CA GLU A 26 4.25 15.68 3.88
C GLU A 26 5.69 15.15 3.95
N GLU A 27 5.94 14.13 4.79
CA GLU A 27 7.25 13.51 4.93
C GLU A 27 7.49 12.36 3.94
N SER A 28 6.45 11.89 3.24
CA SER A 28 6.53 10.70 2.38
C SER A 28 7.63 10.81 1.31
N ALA A 29 7.66 11.91 0.55
CA ALA A 29 8.69 12.14 -0.46
C ALA A 29 10.11 12.12 0.12
N GLY A 30 10.30 12.67 1.33
CA GLY A 30 11.59 12.71 2.00
C GLY A 30 12.04 11.38 2.57
N ARG A 31 11.10 10.52 3.01
CA ARG A 31 11.40 9.25 3.67
C ARG A 31 11.46 8.06 2.72
N ILE A 32 10.59 8.02 1.71
CA ILE A 32 10.44 6.88 0.80
C ILE A 32 10.68 7.23 -0.68
N GLY A 33 11.05 8.49 -0.97
CA GLY A 33 11.41 8.93 -2.32
C GLY A 33 10.23 9.11 -3.28
N LEU A 34 8.99 8.98 -2.81
CA LEU A 34 7.79 9.18 -3.61
C LEU A 34 6.63 9.76 -2.78
N GLU A 35 5.79 10.54 -3.45
CA GLU A 35 4.48 10.90 -2.90
C GLU A 35 3.47 9.80 -3.21
N LEU A 36 2.86 9.25 -2.16
CA LEU A 36 1.83 8.23 -2.34
C LEU A 36 0.58 8.85 -3.02
N PRO A 37 -0.12 8.08 -3.88
CA PRO A 37 -1.27 8.59 -4.62
C PRO A 37 -2.31 9.28 -3.72
N ALA A 38 -2.86 10.40 -4.18
CA ALA A 38 -3.83 11.18 -3.40
C ALA A 38 -5.08 10.35 -3.00
N ASP A 39 -5.50 9.44 -3.88
CA ASP A 39 -6.63 8.53 -3.61
C ASP A 39 -6.31 7.54 -2.48
N TYR A 40 -5.10 6.96 -2.49
CA TYR A 40 -4.62 6.09 -1.42
C TYR A 40 -4.55 6.84 -0.08
N ARG A 41 -3.97 8.05 -0.07
CA ARG A 41 -3.87 8.87 1.15
C ARG A 41 -5.25 9.16 1.75
N ARG A 42 -6.22 9.55 0.90
CA ARG A 42 -7.61 9.78 1.34
C ARG A 42 -8.24 8.52 1.93
N LEU A 43 -8.07 7.37 1.29
CA LEU A 43 -8.59 6.10 1.80
C LEU A 43 -8.01 5.78 3.18
N VAL A 44 -6.70 5.95 3.35
CA VAL A 44 -6.01 5.70 4.62
C VAL A 44 -6.40 6.71 5.70
N ASP A 45 -6.61 7.99 5.36
CA ASP A 45 -7.07 9.00 6.32
C ASP A 45 -8.48 8.70 6.87
N VAL A 46 -9.32 7.99 6.10
CA VAL A 46 -10.67 7.60 6.52
C VAL A 46 -10.67 6.26 7.25
N TYR A 47 -10.03 5.24 6.69
CA TYR A 47 -10.13 3.86 7.17
C TYR A 47 -8.94 3.40 8.01
N GLY A 48 -7.79 4.05 7.86
CA GLY A 48 -6.53 3.59 8.43
C GLY A 48 -6.14 2.23 7.85
N SER A 49 -5.41 1.44 8.64
CA SER A 49 -5.20 0.04 8.29
C SER A 49 -6.51 -0.72 8.47
N ILE A 50 -6.90 -1.55 7.51
CA ILE A 50 -8.08 -2.41 7.62
C ILE A 50 -7.74 -3.80 7.12
N GLN A 51 -8.40 -4.80 7.70
CA GLN A 51 -8.53 -6.13 7.12
C GLN A 51 -10.03 -6.38 6.91
N PHE A 52 -10.44 -6.57 5.65
CA PHE A 52 -11.82 -6.80 5.27
C PHE A 52 -12.00 -8.24 4.79
N GLY A 53 -12.90 -8.99 5.43
CA GLY A 53 -13.24 -10.36 5.04
C GLY A 53 -12.12 -11.40 5.18
N GLY A 54 -10.92 -11.01 5.62
CA GLY A 54 -9.72 -11.86 5.61
C GLY A 54 -8.94 -11.78 4.30
N ASP A 55 -9.56 -11.31 3.22
CA ASP A 55 -9.00 -11.33 1.86
C ASP A 55 -8.36 -9.99 1.45
N LEU A 56 -8.83 -8.87 2.00
CA LEU A 56 -8.30 -7.54 1.66
C LEU A 56 -7.64 -6.90 2.87
N SER A 57 -6.36 -6.56 2.76
CA SER A 57 -5.62 -5.83 3.79
C SER A 57 -5.05 -4.52 3.25
N ILE A 58 -5.36 -3.41 3.92
CA ILE A 58 -4.73 -2.11 3.68
C ILE A 58 -3.63 -1.90 4.72
N TRP A 59 -2.40 -1.87 4.23
CA TRP A 59 -1.20 -1.54 5.00
C TRP A 59 -0.97 -0.04 4.96
N VAL A 60 -0.53 0.55 6.08
CA VAL A 60 -0.42 2.01 6.21
C VAL A 60 0.95 2.42 6.80
N PRO A 61 1.56 3.51 6.32
CA PRO A 61 2.89 3.96 6.73
C PRO A 61 2.94 4.68 8.09
N SER A 62 1.98 4.37 8.97
CA SER A 62 2.00 4.70 10.40
C SER A 62 1.87 3.46 11.28
N GLY A 63 1.78 2.28 10.66
CA GLY A 63 1.58 1.00 11.33
C GLY A 63 2.83 0.53 12.08
N ARG A 64 2.61 -0.45 12.96
CA ARG A 64 3.72 -1.27 13.45
C ARG A 64 4.16 -2.20 12.33
N THR A 65 5.47 -2.28 12.11
CA THR A 65 6.03 -3.30 11.24
C THR A 65 5.73 -4.68 11.81
N ALA A 66 5.54 -5.65 10.92
CA ALA A 66 5.43 -7.06 11.29
C ALA A 66 6.76 -7.65 11.78
N HIS A 67 7.89 -6.97 11.54
CA HIS A 67 9.24 -7.49 11.75
C HIS A 67 9.87 -6.95 13.05
N PRO A 68 10.13 -7.80 14.05
CA PRO A 68 10.77 -7.36 15.29
C PRO A 68 12.15 -6.73 15.03
N GLY A 69 12.38 -5.55 15.61
CA GLY A 69 13.64 -4.81 15.48
C GLY A 69 13.68 -3.81 14.32
N TYR A 70 12.67 -3.79 13.45
CA TYR A 70 12.54 -2.76 12.43
C TYR A 70 11.80 -1.52 12.96
N PRO A 71 12.08 -0.32 12.41
CA PRO A 71 11.35 0.90 12.78
C PRO A 71 9.87 0.82 12.36
N ASN A 72 8.99 1.50 13.10
CA ASN A 72 7.61 1.71 12.66
C ASN A 72 7.53 2.84 11.62
N GLY A 73 6.35 3.06 11.05
CA GLY A 73 6.12 4.20 10.17
C GLY A 73 6.57 3.92 8.73
N PHE A 74 7.05 4.94 8.03
CA PHE A 74 7.43 4.85 6.62
C PHE A 74 8.56 3.84 6.37
N GLU A 75 9.55 3.77 7.26
CA GLU A 75 10.71 2.89 7.11
C GLU A 75 10.32 1.41 7.24
N GLY A 76 9.49 1.08 8.24
CA GLY A 76 8.92 -0.27 8.38
C GLY A 76 7.97 -0.62 7.25
N PHE A 77 7.16 0.33 6.79
CA PHE A 77 6.25 0.13 5.67
C PHE A 77 6.97 -0.23 4.37
N VAL A 78 8.09 0.43 4.06
CA VAL A 78 8.90 0.06 2.89
C VAL A 78 9.47 -1.35 3.02
N HIS A 79 9.93 -1.73 4.21
CA HIS A 79 10.43 -3.08 4.45
C HIS A 79 9.34 -4.13 4.22
N ASP A 80 8.20 -3.97 4.90
CA ASP A 80 7.08 -4.91 4.84
C ASP A 80 6.50 -5.01 3.40
N THR A 81 6.55 -3.93 2.60
CA THR A 81 6.02 -3.93 1.22
C THR A 81 7.02 -4.37 0.15
N ALA A 82 8.33 -4.34 0.43
CA ALA A 82 9.34 -4.82 -0.51
C ALA A 82 9.27 -6.34 -0.71
N GLU A 83 9.09 -7.11 0.37
CA GLU A 83 8.92 -8.57 0.29
C GLU A 83 7.67 -8.94 -0.52
N VAL A 84 6.54 -8.26 -0.27
CA VAL A 84 5.29 -8.44 -1.03
C VAL A 84 5.48 -8.12 -2.52
N ALA A 85 6.25 -7.08 -2.84
CA ALA A 85 6.53 -6.75 -4.23
C ALA A 85 7.27 -7.89 -4.94
N GLU A 86 8.31 -8.46 -4.32
CA GLU A 86 9.06 -9.60 -4.88
C GLU A 86 8.18 -10.84 -5.06
N GLU A 87 7.35 -11.18 -4.07
CA GLU A 87 6.40 -12.28 -4.16
C GLU A 87 5.38 -12.08 -5.27
N LEU A 88 4.84 -10.87 -5.41
CA LEU A 88 3.94 -10.53 -6.51
C LEU A 88 4.67 -10.69 -7.85
N GLU A 89 5.90 -10.19 -7.99
CA GLU A 89 6.66 -10.36 -9.25
C GLU A 89 6.81 -11.84 -9.63
N LEU A 90 7.09 -12.71 -8.67
CA LEU A 90 7.16 -14.16 -8.91
C LEU A 90 5.80 -14.73 -9.31
N ALA A 91 4.71 -14.32 -8.65
CA ALA A 91 3.36 -14.78 -8.98
C ALA A 91 2.95 -14.40 -10.42
N TYR A 92 3.30 -13.18 -10.87
CA TYR A 92 3.08 -12.74 -12.26
C TYR A 92 3.86 -13.55 -13.29
N GLU A 93 5.02 -14.11 -12.93
CA GLU A 93 5.83 -14.96 -13.81
C GLU A 93 5.31 -16.41 -13.87
N ASP A 94 4.74 -16.92 -12.77
CA ASP A 94 4.29 -18.31 -12.64
C ASP A 94 2.90 -18.53 -13.26
N ASP A 95 1.94 -17.62 -13.00
CA ASP A 95 0.58 -17.71 -13.54
C ASP A 95 0.02 -16.32 -13.93
N PRO A 96 0.29 -15.86 -15.16
CA PRO A 96 -0.18 -14.55 -15.62
C PRO A 96 -1.70 -14.48 -15.82
N ASP A 97 -2.40 -15.62 -15.91
CA ASP A 97 -3.85 -15.68 -16.12
C ASP A 97 -4.62 -15.50 -14.79
N GLU A 98 -4.00 -15.81 -13.65
CA GLU A 98 -4.57 -15.56 -12.31
C GLU A 98 -4.46 -14.09 -11.85
N ILE A 99 -3.66 -13.27 -12.53
CA ILE A 99 -3.48 -11.86 -12.16
C ILE A 99 -4.02 -10.92 -13.24
N PRO A 100 -5.32 -10.52 -13.15
CA PRO A 100 -6.02 -9.85 -14.23
C PRO A 100 -5.58 -8.39 -14.47
N HIS A 101 -4.67 -7.87 -13.65
CA HIS A 101 -4.24 -6.47 -13.70
C HIS A 101 -2.76 -6.37 -14.03
N PRO A 102 -2.32 -5.48 -14.93
CA PRO A 102 -0.89 -5.30 -15.20
C PRO A 102 -0.16 -4.65 -14.01
N VAL A 103 1.10 -5.03 -13.81
CA VAL A 103 2.00 -4.36 -12.85
C VAL A 103 2.29 -2.94 -13.33
N HIS A 104 2.10 -1.96 -12.44
CA HIS A 104 2.46 -0.56 -12.67
C HIS A 104 3.53 -0.08 -11.69
N PRO A 105 4.52 0.72 -12.13
CA PRO A 105 4.75 1.11 -13.52
C PRO A 105 5.22 -0.06 -14.39
N SER A 106 4.71 -0.14 -15.61
CA SER A 106 5.05 -1.20 -16.59
C SER A 106 6.49 -1.08 -17.11
N ASP A 107 7.05 0.13 -17.04
CA ASP A 107 8.44 0.40 -17.41
C ASP A 107 9.36 0.12 -16.22
N ARG A 108 9.66 -1.16 -16.00
CA ARG A 108 10.73 -1.57 -15.08
C ARG A 108 12.08 -1.09 -15.63
N ARG A 109 12.55 0.09 -15.22
CA ARG A 109 14.01 0.30 -15.18
C ARG A 109 14.55 -0.61 -14.07
N ARG A 110 14.96 -1.83 -14.45
CA ARG A 110 15.83 -2.65 -13.60
C ARG A 110 17.09 -1.81 -13.34
N VAL A 111 17.18 -1.17 -12.17
CA VAL A 111 18.47 -0.75 -11.64
C VAL A 111 19.15 -2.01 -11.11
N ARG A 112 19.53 -2.90 -12.04
CA ARG A 112 20.65 -3.81 -11.79
C ARG A 112 21.89 -2.98 -12.14
N ASP A 113 22.29 -2.11 -11.22
CA ASP A 113 23.66 -1.64 -11.26
C ASP A 113 24.53 -2.80 -10.78
N GLY A 114 25.29 -3.35 -11.72
CA GLY A 114 26.26 -4.38 -11.42
C GLY A 114 27.41 -3.81 -10.60
N ARG A 115 27.63 -4.39 -9.42
CA ARG A 115 28.94 -4.97 -9.04
C ARG A 115 28.84 -5.76 -7.75
#